data_AF-A0A9Q4RHF2-F1
#
_entry.id   AF-A0A9Q4RHF2-F1
#
_cell.length_a   1.000
_cell.length_b   1.000
_cell.length_c   1.000
_cell.angle_alpha   90.00
_cell.angle_beta   90.00
_cell.angle_gamma   90.00
#
_symmetry.space_group_name_H-M   'P 1'
#
loop_
_entity.id
_entity.type
_entity.pdbx_description
1 polymer ?
#
loop_
_entity_poly.entity_id
_entity_poly.type
_entity_poly.pdbx_seq_one_letter_code
_entity_poly.pdbx_strand_id
1 'polypeptide(L)'
;MNELSQPLFQLHAPFIVLTAKSSIEVQASITYAFVSACTDSIIISIPRGTRLFTSNSNKRDNAGLIQCEIISHREEIDANTETLVRNKFPEFCDEYSKLSCIGYIYIDPSQLGCFKIEDATTDDIFAMFNIR
;
A
#
# COMPACT_ATOMS: atom_id res chain seq x y z
N MET A 1 32.54 4.44 -6.61
CA MET A 1 32.13 5.22 -5.43
C MET A 1 30.62 5.13 -5.40
N ASN A 2 30.06 4.30 -4.50
CA ASN A 2 28.62 4.03 -4.44
C ASN A 2 27.92 5.16 -3.67
N GLU A 3 27.26 6.08 -4.38
CA GLU A 3 26.34 7.06 -3.78
C GLU A 3 24.91 6.51 -3.67
N LEU A 4 24.74 5.24 -3.30
CA LEU A 4 23.43 4.57 -3.25
C LEU A 4 23.11 4.10 -1.84
N SER A 5 23.08 5.03 -0.89
CA SER A 5 22.39 4.84 0.39
C SER A 5 22.24 6.17 1.13
N GLN A 6 21.73 7.20 0.47
CA GLN A 6 21.14 8.28 1.26
C GLN A 6 19.79 7.78 1.79
N PRO A 7 19.51 7.86 3.10
CA PRO A 7 18.20 7.55 3.62
C PRO A 7 17.19 8.44 2.90
N LEU A 8 16.12 7.84 2.39
CA LEU A 8 15.02 8.54 1.70
C LEU A 8 14.47 9.69 2.55
N PHE A 9 14.68 9.62 3.87
CA PHE A 9 14.26 10.60 4.85
C PHE A 9 15.37 10.84 5.88
N GLN A 10 15.79 12.09 6.08
CA GLN A 10 16.63 12.50 7.22
C GLN A 10 15.87 12.44 8.57
N LEU A 11 14.79 11.67 8.65
CA LEU A 11 13.98 11.48 9.84
C LEU A 11 14.64 10.42 10.73
N HIS A 12 14.86 10.75 11.99
CA HIS A 12 15.50 9.86 12.97
C HIS A 12 14.62 8.66 13.37
N ALA A 13 13.32 8.67 13.05
CA ALA A 13 12.40 7.62 13.43
C ALA A 13 12.56 6.37 12.54
N PRO A 14 12.45 5.15 13.12
CA PRO A 14 12.51 3.90 12.37
C PRO A 14 11.27 3.68 11.49
N PHE A 15 10.19 4.41 11.74
CA PHE A 15 8.90 4.26 11.07
C PHE A 15 8.33 5.60 10.66
N ILE A 16 7.72 5.63 9.47
CA ILE A 16 7.26 6.84 8.80
C ILE A 16 5.84 6.60 8.33
N VAL A 17 5.02 7.65 8.42
CA VAL A 17 3.67 7.69 7.86
C VAL A 17 3.62 8.63 6.67
N LEU A 18 3.03 8.14 5.57
CA LEU A 18 2.72 8.91 4.37
C LEU A 18 1.22 9.19 4.35
N THR A 19 0.83 10.46 4.43
CA THR A 19 -0.57 10.88 4.32
C THR A 19 -0.83 11.47 2.95
N ALA A 20 -1.74 10.87 2.18
CA ALA A 20 -2.06 11.31 0.82
C ALA A 20 -2.69 12.71 0.84
N LYS A 21 -2.09 13.68 0.13
CA LYS A 21 -2.60 15.08 0.05
C LYS A 21 -3.80 15.20 -0.89
N SER A 22 -3.93 14.28 -1.83
CA SER A 22 -5.02 14.13 -2.80
C SER A 22 -5.32 12.65 -2.99
N SER A 23 -6.42 12.31 -3.68
CA SER A 23 -6.59 10.95 -4.18
C SER A 23 -5.54 10.69 -5.25
N ILE A 24 -4.92 9.51 -5.22
CA ILE A 24 -3.84 9.16 -6.14
C ILE A 24 -3.93 7.69 -6.55
N GLU A 25 -3.39 7.39 -7.72
CA GLU A 25 -3.23 6.02 -8.20
C GLU A 25 -1.87 5.48 -7.78
N VAL A 26 -1.89 4.27 -7.22
CA VAL A 26 -0.71 3.58 -6.70
C VAL A 26 -0.74 2.12 -7.11
N GLN A 27 0.44 1.53 -7.21
CA GLN A 27 0.58 0.12 -7.50
C GLN A 27 0.34 -0.69 -6.22
N ALA A 28 -0.42 -1.78 -6.30
CA ALA A 28 -0.71 -2.65 -5.16
C ALA A 28 -0.49 -4.11 -5.53
N SER A 29 0.13 -4.86 -4.60
CA SER A 29 0.16 -6.32 -4.66
C SER A 29 -1.17 -6.88 -4.21
N ILE A 30 -1.71 -7.78 -5.03
CA ILE A 30 -2.97 -8.48 -4.81
C ILE A 30 -2.71 -9.97 -4.78
N THR A 31 -3.30 -10.68 -3.83
CA THR A 31 -3.44 -12.14 -3.91
C THR A 31 -4.86 -12.48 -4.32
N TYR A 32 -5.02 -13.34 -5.32
CA TYR A 32 -6.32 -13.84 -5.75
C TYR A 32 -6.74 -15.06 -4.93
N ALA A 33 -7.98 -15.09 -4.47
CA ALA A 33 -8.52 -16.20 -3.67
C ALA A 33 -8.74 -17.48 -4.51
N PHE A 34 -9.07 -17.31 -5.78
CA PHE A 34 -9.40 -18.40 -6.71
C PHE A 34 -8.18 -18.99 -7.43
N VAL A 35 -6.98 -18.39 -7.27
CA VAL A 35 -5.72 -18.95 -7.76
C VAL A 35 -4.70 -18.94 -6.63
N SER A 36 -4.52 -20.10 -5.98
CA SER A 36 -3.55 -20.25 -4.89
C SER A 36 -2.15 -19.80 -5.31
N ALA A 37 -1.52 -18.95 -4.50
CA ALA A 37 -0.17 -18.41 -4.69
C ALA A 37 0.06 -17.53 -5.93
N CYS A 38 -1.00 -17.08 -6.62
CA CYS A 38 -0.85 -16.05 -7.65
C CYS A 38 -0.96 -14.66 -7.02
N THR A 39 0.20 -13.98 -6.96
CA THR A 39 0.25 -12.55 -6.66
C THR A 39 0.31 -11.77 -7.97
N ASP A 40 -0.66 -10.88 -8.17
CA ASP A 40 -0.64 -9.91 -9.27
C ASP A 40 -0.35 -8.51 -8.72
N SER A 41 -0.05 -7.59 -9.61
CA SER A 41 0.08 -6.18 -9.29
C SER A 41 -0.90 -5.37 -10.12
N ILE A 42 -1.77 -4.62 -9.46
CA ILE A 42 -2.75 -3.77 -10.13
C ILE A 42 -2.59 -2.32 -9.68
N ILE A 43 -3.14 -1.39 -10.46
CA ILE A 43 -3.26 0.02 -10.07
C ILE A 43 -4.57 0.17 -9.30
N ILE A 44 -4.49 0.77 -8.11
CA ILE A 44 -5.65 1.13 -7.29
C ILE A 44 -5.62 2.61 -6.97
N SER A 45 -6.80 3.19 -6.75
CA SER A 45 -6.92 4.56 -6.25
C SER A 45 -6.99 4.54 -4.73
N ILE A 46 -6.15 5.33 -4.06
CA ILE A 46 -6.28 5.60 -2.63
C ILE A 46 -6.88 7.00 -2.42
N PRO A 47 -7.86 7.16 -1.52
CA PRO A 47 -8.49 8.45 -1.27
C PRO A 47 -7.54 9.43 -0.58
N ARG A 48 -7.80 10.73 -0.77
CA ARG A 48 -7.14 11.79 0.01
C ARG A 48 -7.25 11.51 1.51
N GLY A 49 -6.17 11.73 2.25
CA GLY A 49 -6.12 11.49 3.69
C GLY A 49 -5.86 10.03 4.06
N THR A 50 -5.73 9.13 3.08
CA THR A 50 -5.22 7.78 3.33
C THR A 50 -3.83 7.88 3.96
N ARG A 51 -3.65 7.13 5.05
CA ARG A 51 -2.40 7.04 5.79
C ARG A 51 -1.79 5.69 5.48
N LEU A 52 -0.54 5.74 5.05
CA LEU A 52 0.28 4.57 4.74
C LEU A 52 1.45 4.52 5.71
N PHE A 53 1.78 3.33 6.17
CA PHE A 53 2.92 3.09 7.02
C PHE A 53 4.08 2.48 6.23
N THR A 54 5.31 2.93 6.50
CA THR A 54 6.51 2.32 5.96
C THR A 54 7.66 2.41 6.98
N SER A 55 8.57 1.44 6.99
CA SER A 55 9.78 1.56 7.80
C SER A 55 10.82 2.41 7.06
N ASN A 56 11.55 3.26 7.77
CA ASN A 56 12.67 4.02 7.19
C ASN A 56 13.81 3.09 6.73
N SER A 57 13.86 1.88 7.30
CA SER A 57 14.74 0.79 6.89
C SER A 57 14.23 -0.01 5.71
N ASN A 58 13.02 0.26 5.18
CA ASN A 58 12.44 -0.58 4.13
C ASN A 58 13.38 -0.56 2.94
N LYS A 59 13.87 -1.78 2.65
CA LYS A 59 14.59 -2.05 1.42
C LYS A 59 13.66 -1.60 0.32
N ARG A 60 14.12 -0.66 -0.50
CA ARG A 60 13.56 -0.52 -1.84
C ARG A 60 13.48 -1.92 -2.43
N ASP A 61 12.35 -2.27 -3.02
CA ASP A 61 12.31 -3.52 -3.77
C ASP A 61 13.35 -3.46 -4.92
N ASN A 62 13.53 -4.56 -5.65
CA ASN A 62 14.49 -4.58 -6.75
C ASN A 62 14.22 -3.49 -7.81
N ALA A 63 13.02 -2.87 -7.82
CA ALA A 63 12.61 -1.81 -8.73
C ALA A 63 12.76 -0.40 -8.14
N GLY A 64 13.19 -0.25 -6.87
CA GLY A 64 13.38 1.06 -6.27
C GLY A 64 12.16 1.63 -5.54
N LEU A 65 11.05 0.88 -5.46
CA LEU A 65 9.76 1.31 -4.92
C LEU A 65 9.72 1.25 -3.40
N ILE A 66 8.90 2.11 -2.81
CA ILE A 66 8.69 2.18 -1.36
C ILE A 66 7.47 1.34 -1.00
N GLN A 67 7.73 0.20 -0.38
CA GLN A 67 6.68 -0.69 0.12
C GLN A 67 5.99 -0.07 1.34
N CYS A 68 4.67 -0.03 1.33
CA CYS A 68 3.84 0.56 2.36
C CYS A 68 2.65 -0.33 2.72
N GLU A 69 2.20 -0.22 3.97
CA GLU A 69 0.97 -0.83 4.48
C GLU A 69 -0.12 0.22 4.66
N ILE A 70 -1.38 -0.14 4.36
CA ILE A 70 -2.53 0.75 4.53
C ILE A 70 -2.95 0.73 5.99
N ILE A 71 -2.98 1.89 6.66
CA ILE A 71 -3.42 2.00 8.07
C ILE A 71 -4.70 2.82 8.26
N SER A 72 -5.23 3.46 7.21
CA SER A 72 -6.54 4.11 7.22
C SER A 72 -7.29 3.90 5.89
N HIS A 73 -8.62 4.06 5.90
CA HIS A 73 -9.50 3.85 4.74
C HIS A 73 -9.42 2.44 4.13
N ARG A 74 -8.96 1.44 4.92
CA ARG A 74 -8.72 0.07 4.45
C ARG A 74 -9.98 -0.57 3.87
N GLU A 75 -11.12 -0.46 4.56
CA GLU A 75 -12.39 -1.05 4.12
C GLU A 75 -12.83 -0.49 2.77
N GLU A 76 -12.75 0.83 2.58
CA GLU A 76 -13.08 1.49 1.30
C GLU A 76 -12.15 1.02 0.18
N ILE A 77 -10.84 1.00 0.43
CA ILE A 77 -9.84 0.59 -0.56
C ILE A 77 -10.01 -0.91 -0.92
N ASP A 78 -10.24 -1.77 0.06
CA ASP A 78 -10.48 -3.20 -0.14
C ASP A 78 -11.78 -3.43 -0.94
N ALA A 79 -12.86 -2.70 -0.65
CA ALA A 79 -14.13 -2.82 -1.38
C ALA A 79 -14.01 -2.35 -2.84
N ASN A 80 -13.33 -1.23 -3.08
CA ASN A 80 -13.06 -0.72 -4.42
C ASN A 80 -12.19 -1.70 -5.21
N THR A 81 -11.15 -2.24 -4.58
CA THR A 81 -10.27 -3.25 -5.17
C THR A 81 -11.01 -4.53 -5.52
N GLU A 82 -11.86 -5.02 -4.61
CA GLU A 82 -12.68 -6.20 -4.84
C GLU A 82 -13.64 -5.98 -6.02
N THR A 83 -14.23 -4.80 -6.15
CA THR A 83 -15.09 -4.43 -7.29
C THR A 83 -14.30 -4.49 -8.61
N LEU A 84 -13.07 -3.96 -8.64
CA LEU A 84 -12.19 -4.02 -9.81
C LEU A 84 -11.88 -5.47 -10.21
N VAL A 85 -11.56 -6.32 -9.24
CA VAL A 85 -11.23 -7.74 -9.49
C VAL A 85 -12.46 -8.52 -9.94
N ARG A 86 -13.63 -8.28 -9.36
CA ARG A 86 -14.91 -8.90 -9.78
C ARG A 86 -15.30 -8.52 -11.20
N ASN A 87 -15.06 -7.28 -11.60
CA ASN A 87 -15.29 -6.86 -12.98
C ASN A 87 -14.30 -7.51 -13.96
N LYS A 88 -13.05 -7.77 -13.53
CA LYS A 88 -12.02 -8.43 -14.34
C LYS A 88 -12.27 -9.94 -14.48
N PHE A 89 -12.83 -10.58 -13.46
CA PHE A 89 -13.07 -12.02 -13.42
C PHE A 89 -14.50 -12.36 -12.95
N PRO A 90 -15.53 -12.01 -13.74
CA PRO A 90 -16.92 -12.25 -13.38
C PRO A 90 -17.26 -13.73 -13.20
N GLU A 91 -16.54 -14.64 -13.86
CA GLU A 91 -16.75 -16.08 -13.81
C GLU A 91 -16.54 -16.71 -12.43
N PHE A 92 -15.80 -16.05 -11.53
CA PHE A 92 -15.55 -16.53 -10.16
C PHE A 92 -16.47 -15.89 -9.11
N CYS A 93 -17.33 -14.94 -9.50
CA CYS A 93 -18.14 -14.17 -8.56
C CYS A 93 -19.17 -15.01 -7.78
N ASP A 94 -19.66 -16.09 -8.38
CA ASP A 94 -20.68 -16.98 -7.78
C ASP A 94 -20.06 -18.02 -6.83
N GLU A 95 -18.79 -18.39 -7.05
CA GLU A 95 -18.09 -19.43 -6.28
C GLU A 95 -17.37 -18.85 -5.06
N TYR A 96 -16.89 -17.60 -5.14
CA TYR A 96 -16.06 -16.98 -4.11
C TYR A 96 -16.72 -15.71 -3.55
N SER A 97 -16.90 -15.68 -2.23
CA SER A 97 -17.43 -14.50 -1.51
C SER A 97 -16.45 -13.32 -1.50
N LYS A 98 -15.15 -13.57 -1.69
CA LYS A 98 -14.10 -12.56 -1.83
C LYS A 98 -13.07 -13.07 -2.83
N LEU A 99 -12.73 -12.25 -3.83
CA LEU A 99 -11.83 -12.62 -4.92
C LEU A 99 -10.39 -12.18 -4.66
N SER A 100 -10.19 -11.13 -3.84
CA SER A 100 -8.88 -10.49 -3.73
C SER A 100 -8.54 -10.01 -2.32
N CYS A 101 -7.26 -10.00 -1.99
CA CYS A 101 -6.71 -9.37 -0.80
C CYS A 101 -5.50 -8.52 -1.16
N ILE A 102 -5.47 -7.28 -0.68
CA ILE A 102 -4.29 -6.40 -0.85
C ILE A 102 -3.21 -6.80 0.16
N GLY A 103 -2.01 -7.05 -0.35
CA GLY A 103 -0.81 -7.24 0.47
C GLY A 103 -0.19 -5.88 0.84
N TYR A 104 0.55 -5.30 -0.11
CA TYR A 104 1.25 -4.03 0.05
C TYR A 104 0.87 -3.03 -1.04
N ILE A 105 1.02 -1.76 -0.72
CA ILE A 105 1.06 -0.67 -1.70
C ILE A 105 2.51 -0.30 -1.98
N TYR A 106 2.83 -0.04 -3.24
CA TYR A 106 4.13 0.43 -3.67
C TYR A 106 4.03 1.86 -4.15
N ILE A 107 4.85 2.73 -3.55
CA ILE A 107 4.95 4.13 -3.91
C ILE A 107 6.23 4.35 -4.72
N ASP A 108 6.07 4.91 -5.92
CA ASP A 108 7.21 5.38 -6.69
C ASP A 108 7.80 6.63 -5.98
N PRO A 109 9.12 6.72 -5.78
CA PRO A 109 9.74 7.89 -5.17
C PRO A 109 9.36 9.23 -5.80
N SER A 110 9.05 9.27 -7.11
CA SER A 110 8.56 10.47 -7.81
C SER A 110 7.19 10.95 -7.32
N GLN A 111 6.38 10.05 -6.75
CA GLN A 111 5.06 10.36 -6.19
C GLN A 111 5.14 10.91 -4.75
N LEU A 112 6.31 10.92 -4.11
CA LEU A 112 6.44 11.40 -2.72
C LEU A 112 5.96 12.84 -2.51
N GLY A 113 6.02 13.69 -3.54
CA GLY A 113 5.46 15.04 -3.49
C GLY A 113 3.95 15.09 -3.18
N CYS A 114 3.22 14.02 -3.50
CA CYS A 114 1.79 13.84 -3.24
C CYS A 114 1.48 13.49 -1.78
N PHE A 115 2.49 13.27 -0.94
CA PHE A 115 2.31 12.88 0.45
C PHE A 115 2.82 13.94 1.42
N LYS A 116 2.15 14.04 2.57
CA LYS A 116 2.74 14.61 3.78
C LYS A 116 3.45 13.48 4.52
N ILE A 117 4.71 13.69 4.88
CA ILE A 117 5.59 12.67 5.48
C ILE A 117 5.81 13.06 6.94
N GLU A 118 5.55 12.14 7.86
CA GLU A 118 5.61 12.37 9.30
C GLU A 118 6.22 11.15 10.01
N ASP A 119 6.78 11.36 11.20
CA ASP A 119 7.14 10.26 12.09
C ASP A 119 5.88 9.49 12.50
N ALA A 120 5.97 8.16 12.54
CA ALA A 120 4.86 7.33 12.97
C ALA A 120 4.56 7.56 14.46
N THR A 121 3.29 7.73 14.80
CA THR A 121 2.83 7.80 16.19
C THR A 121 2.56 6.41 16.75
N THR A 122 2.42 6.29 18.07
CA THR A 122 2.01 5.03 18.72
C THR A 122 0.66 4.54 18.21
N ASP A 123 -0.28 5.45 17.95
CA ASP A 123 -1.61 5.11 17.41
C ASP A 123 -1.51 4.51 16.00
N ASP A 124 -0.56 4.99 15.18
CA ASP A 124 -0.31 4.45 13.84
C ASP A 124 0.23 3.02 13.90
N ILE A 125 1.13 2.77 14.85
CA ILE A 125 1.66 1.43 15.10
C ILE A 125 0.55 0.50 15.57
N PHE A 126 -0.31 0.95 16.49
CA PHE A 126 -1.47 0.15 16.91
C PHE A 126 -2.46 -0.09 15.77
N ALA A 127 -2.71 0.91 14.93
CA ALA A 127 -3.57 0.76 13.76
C ALA A 127 -3.06 -0.35 12.83
N MET A 128 -1.75 -0.47 12.61
CA MET A 128 -1.20 -1.61 11.85
C MET A 128 -1.54 -2.97 12.44
N PHE A 129 -1.38 -3.13 13.76
CA PHE A 129 -1.58 -4.43 14.42
C PHE A 129 -3.06 -4.78 14.66
N ASN A 130 -3.93 -3.77 14.67
CA ASN A 130 -5.38 -3.94 14.89
C ASN A 130 -6.19 -4.10 13.59
N ILE A 131 -5.56 -4.04 12.42
CA ILE A 131 -6.22 -4.40 11.15
C ILE A 131 -6.22 -5.95 11.07
N ARG A 132 -7.28 -6.56 11.59
CA ARG A 132 -7.67 -7.95 11.34
C ARG A 132 -9.10 -8.03 10.86
#